data_AF-A0A1F4E6G0-F1
#
_entry.id   AF-A0A1F4E6G0-F1
#
_cell.length_a   1.000
_cell.length_b   1.000
_cell.length_c   1.000
_cell.angle_alpha   90.00
_cell.angle_beta   90.00
_cell.angle_gamma   90.00
#
_symmetry.space_group_name_H-M   'P 1'
#
loop_
_entity.id
_entity.type
_entity.pdbx_description
1 polymer ?
#
loop_
_entity_poly.entity_id
_entity_poly.type
_entity_poly.pdbx_seq_one_letter_code
_entity_poly.pdbx_strand_id
1 'polypeptide(L)'
;MLDMESRRHSALIHRPGVEQRLAAIRPADTTRQSPFGVRQEKQRATLNLPLFPTTTIGSFPQTDEVRKLRLRLRKGELTPERYEAAIRMETEQAIRWQDEVGLDVLVHGEFERNDMVEYFGEQLAGFAFTGNGWVQSYGSRCVKPPIIYGDVERPAPMTVKWSQYAQSLTRKLVKGMLTGPVTILQWSFVRDDQPRSSTAKQIALAIRNEVCDLEKAGIRIIQIDEPAIREGLPLRKADWKDYLQWAAEAFRLAACGVADETQIHTHMCYSVFNDIIESVAGMDADVITIETSRSQMELLDAFASFR
;
A
#
# COMPACT_ATOMS: atom_id res chain seq x y z
N MET A 1 -28.44 25.40 0.69
CA MET A 1 -27.41 26.35 0.22
C MET A 1 -26.41 26.75 1.31
N LEU A 2 -26.76 26.73 2.60
CA LEU A 2 -25.82 26.95 3.71
C LEU A 2 -24.68 25.91 3.85
N ASP A 3 -24.85 24.73 3.25
CA ASP A 3 -23.94 23.58 3.41
C ASP A 3 -22.66 23.68 2.55
N MET A 4 -22.77 24.17 1.31
CA MET A 4 -21.60 24.29 0.42
C MET A 4 -20.63 25.39 0.85
N GLU A 5 -21.13 26.50 1.39
CA GLU A 5 -20.29 27.58 1.92
C GLU A 5 -19.60 27.17 3.22
N SER A 6 -20.30 26.44 4.10
CA SER A 6 -19.71 25.84 5.29
C SER A 6 -18.58 24.88 4.93
N ARG A 7 -18.82 23.97 3.96
CA ARG A 7 -17.79 23.07 3.44
C ARG A 7 -16.58 23.83 2.95
N ARG A 8 -16.76 24.86 2.10
CA ARG A 8 -15.66 25.64 1.51
C ARG A 8 -14.72 26.29 2.52
N HIS A 9 -15.17 26.59 3.73
CA HIS A 9 -14.36 27.24 4.76
C HIS A 9 -14.02 26.30 5.93
N SER A 10 -14.37 25.02 5.84
CA SER A 10 -14.18 24.07 6.93
C SER A 10 -12.69 23.80 7.17
N ALA A 11 -12.25 23.94 8.41
CA ALA A 11 -10.89 23.58 8.84
C ALA A 11 -10.59 22.08 8.67
N LEU A 12 -11.62 21.25 8.46
CA LEU A 12 -11.47 19.83 8.14
C LEU A 12 -10.86 19.60 6.74
N ILE A 13 -11.09 20.52 5.80
CA ILE A 13 -10.65 20.41 4.41
C ILE A 13 -9.48 21.35 4.07
N HIS A 14 -9.13 22.25 5.00
CA HIS A 14 -7.99 23.18 4.91
C HIS A 14 -7.08 22.99 6.13
N ARG A 15 -6.08 22.09 6.01
CA ARG A 15 -5.07 21.88 7.05
C ARG A 15 -3.76 22.57 6.66
N PRO A 16 -3.36 23.66 7.33
CA PRO A 16 -2.16 24.42 6.96
C PRO A 16 -0.89 23.56 6.91
N GLY A 17 -0.75 22.59 7.82
CA GLY A 17 0.40 21.67 7.82
C GLY A 17 0.46 20.76 6.60
N VAL A 18 -0.70 20.32 6.07
CA VAL A 18 -0.78 19.50 4.86
C VAL A 18 -0.46 20.34 3.63
N GLU A 19 -1.03 21.54 3.53
CA GLU A 19 -0.76 22.48 2.43
C GLU A 19 0.71 22.88 2.36
N GLN A 20 1.32 23.25 3.49
CA GLN A 20 2.75 23.58 3.57
C GLN A 20 3.61 22.40 3.12
N ARG A 21 3.25 21.18 3.52
CA ARG A 21 3.99 19.98 3.15
C ARG A 21 3.86 19.64 1.67
N LEU A 22 2.68 19.83 1.07
CA LEU A 22 2.48 19.69 -0.37
C LEU A 22 3.31 20.72 -1.15
N ALA A 23 3.32 21.98 -0.70
CA ALA A 23 4.10 23.05 -1.31
C ALA A 23 5.62 22.81 -1.21
N ALA A 24 6.06 22.06 -0.20
CA ALA A 24 7.46 21.72 0.03
C ALA A 24 7.96 20.49 -0.76
N ILE A 25 7.10 19.81 -1.55
CA ILE A 25 7.51 18.68 -2.40
C ILE A 25 8.51 19.17 -3.45
N ARG A 26 9.68 18.55 -3.49
CA ARG A 26 10.73 18.81 -4.47
C ARG A 26 10.82 17.65 -5.46
N PRO A 27 11.34 17.87 -6.68
CA PRO A 27 11.57 16.77 -7.64
C PRO A 27 12.35 15.59 -7.05
N ALA A 28 13.35 15.88 -6.21
CA ALA A 28 14.16 14.87 -5.51
C ALA A 28 13.35 13.97 -4.56
N ASP A 29 12.19 14.41 -4.04
CA ASP A 29 11.37 13.58 -3.16
C ASP A 29 10.68 12.43 -3.90
N THR A 30 10.69 12.45 -5.24
CA THR A 30 10.08 11.44 -6.13
C THR A 30 11.11 10.61 -6.90
N THR A 31 12.38 10.68 -6.50
CA THR A 31 13.48 9.93 -7.14
C THR A 31 14.31 9.24 -6.05
N ARG A 32 14.68 7.97 -6.26
CA ARG A 32 15.62 7.27 -5.36
C ARG A 32 17.00 7.94 -5.40
N GLN A 33 17.80 7.74 -4.35
CA GLN A 33 19.14 8.34 -4.26
C GLN A 33 20.06 7.90 -5.40
N SER A 34 19.98 6.61 -5.77
CA SER A 34 20.75 6.02 -6.85
C SER A 34 19.83 5.32 -7.87
N PRO A 35 20.27 5.16 -9.14
CA PRO A 35 19.54 4.37 -10.13
C PRO A 35 19.54 2.87 -9.76
N PHE A 36 18.57 2.12 -10.30
CA PHE A 36 18.34 0.71 -9.96
C PHE A 36 19.60 -0.16 -10.01
N GLY A 37 20.48 -0.01 -11.01
CA GLY A 37 21.71 -0.80 -11.11
C GLY A 37 22.62 -0.69 -9.87
N VAL A 38 22.78 0.51 -9.33
CA VAL A 38 23.57 0.76 -8.11
C VAL A 38 22.85 0.22 -6.87
N ARG A 39 21.53 0.43 -6.79
CA ARG A 39 20.73 -0.09 -5.67
C ARG A 39 20.74 -1.61 -5.64
N GLN A 40 20.61 -2.25 -6.80
CA GLN A 40 20.59 -3.70 -6.93
C GLN A 40 21.88 -4.33 -6.41
N GLU A 41 23.05 -3.75 -6.68
CA GLU A 41 24.33 -4.23 -6.14
C GLU A 41 24.35 -4.18 -4.61
N LYS A 42 23.94 -3.03 -4.03
CA LYS A 42 23.85 -2.86 -2.57
C LYS A 42 22.86 -3.83 -1.94
N GLN A 43 21.67 -3.95 -2.53
CA GLN A 43 20.61 -4.85 -2.07
C GLN A 43 21.07 -6.32 -2.11
N ARG A 44 21.75 -6.76 -3.18
CA ARG A 44 22.32 -8.12 -3.24
C ARG A 44 23.32 -8.36 -2.11
N ALA A 45 24.20 -7.41 -1.86
CA ALA A 45 25.20 -7.51 -0.80
C ALA A 45 24.56 -7.54 0.60
N THR A 46 23.50 -6.76 0.84
CA THR A 46 22.88 -6.67 2.18
C THR A 46 21.81 -7.71 2.46
N LEU A 47 21.02 -8.09 1.47
CA LEU A 47 19.89 -9.00 1.63
C LEU A 47 20.30 -10.47 1.44
N ASN A 48 21.40 -10.72 0.71
CA ASN A 48 21.99 -12.04 0.48
C ASN A 48 20.95 -13.10 0.04
N LEU A 49 20.04 -12.70 -0.85
CA LEU A 49 19.02 -13.58 -1.41
C LEU A 49 19.62 -14.56 -2.42
N PRO A 50 19.10 -15.80 -2.53
CA PRO A 50 19.52 -16.74 -3.57
C PRO A 50 19.09 -16.25 -4.96
N LEU A 51 19.55 -16.93 -6.01
CA LEU A 51 19.26 -16.54 -7.41
C LEU A 51 17.76 -16.55 -7.73
N PHE A 52 17.02 -17.49 -7.17
CA PHE A 52 15.57 -17.65 -7.36
C PHE A 52 14.85 -17.51 -6.01
N PRO A 53 14.80 -16.28 -5.43
CA PRO A 53 14.23 -16.09 -4.12
C PRO A 53 12.72 -16.34 -4.14
N THR A 54 12.24 -17.06 -3.14
CA THR A 54 10.85 -17.44 -2.96
C THR A 54 10.18 -16.55 -1.91
N THR A 55 8.94 -16.12 -2.21
CA THR A 55 8.14 -15.29 -1.33
C THR A 55 6.66 -15.45 -1.65
N THR A 56 5.80 -14.88 -0.81
CA THR A 56 4.37 -14.72 -1.09
C THR A 56 4.01 -13.24 -1.16
N ILE A 57 2.75 -12.95 -1.47
CA ILE A 57 2.30 -11.58 -1.75
C ILE A 57 1.99 -10.80 -0.47
N GLY A 58 1.42 -11.41 0.57
CA GLY A 58 1.06 -10.69 1.81
C GLY A 58 0.12 -11.48 2.71
N SER A 59 -1.18 -11.48 2.38
CA SER A 59 -2.21 -12.08 3.21
C SER A 59 -2.12 -13.60 3.32
N PHE A 60 -2.33 -14.12 4.52
CA PHE A 60 -2.60 -15.54 4.79
C PHE A 60 -4.10 -15.81 5.01
N PRO A 61 -4.56 -17.07 5.03
CA PRO A 61 -5.97 -17.40 5.16
C PRO A 61 -6.66 -16.73 6.36
N GLN A 62 -7.67 -15.90 6.07
CA GLN A 62 -8.51 -15.26 7.07
C GLN A 62 -9.56 -16.25 7.59
N THR A 63 -9.16 -17.10 8.54
CA THR A 63 -9.99 -18.15 9.16
C THR A 63 -11.23 -17.58 9.87
N ASP A 64 -12.20 -18.44 10.16
CA ASP A 64 -13.39 -18.04 10.91
C ASP A 64 -13.05 -17.56 12.32
N GLU A 65 -12.02 -18.14 12.93
CA GLU A 65 -11.47 -17.74 14.23
C GLU A 65 -10.94 -16.31 14.18
N VAL A 66 -10.09 -16.00 13.18
CA VAL A 66 -9.53 -14.65 12.97
C VAL A 66 -10.64 -13.62 12.73
N ARG A 67 -11.64 -13.97 11.92
CA ARG A 67 -12.81 -13.11 11.66
C ARG A 67 -13.63 -12.85 12.93
N LYS A 68 -13.84 -13.89 13.75
CA LYS A 68 -14.55 -13.79 15.04
C LYS A 68 -13.80 -12.89 16.02
N LEU A 69 -12.47 -12.88 16.05
CA LEU A 69 -11.68 -11.97 16.89
C LEU A 69 -12.00 -10.50 16.59
N ARG A 70 -12.00 -10.11 15.31
CA ARG A 70 -12.35 -8.74 14.89
C ARG A 70 -13.79 -8.39 15.24
N LEU A 71 -14.72 -9.31 15.02
CA LEU A 71 -16.13 -9.10 15.36
C LEU A 71 -16.33 -8.86 16.86
N ARG A 72 -15.70 -9.69 17.70
CA ARG A 72 -15.79 -9.58 19.17
C ARG A 72 -15.16 -8.29 19.68
N LEU A 73 -14.04 -7.86 19.11
CA LEU A 73 -13.45 -6.55 19.42
C LEU A 73 -14.43 -5.41 19.09
N ARG A 74 -15.02 -5.40 17.88
CA ARG A 74 -16.00 -4.38 17.48
C ARG A 74 -17.24 -4.33 18.38
N LYS A 75 -17.65 -5.48 18.93
CA LYS A 75 -18.78 -5.57 19.88
C LYS A 75 -18.41 -5.25 21.33
N GLY A 76 -17.13 -5.01 21.63
CA GLY A 76 -16.65 -4.81 23.01
C GLY A 76 -16.59 -6.10 23.86
N GLU A 77 -16.74 -7.28 23.24
CA GLU A 77 -16.69 -8.59 23.91
C GLU A 77 -15.25 -9.09 24.13
N LEU A 78 -14.27 -8.40 23.54
CA LEU A 78 -12.84 -8.70 23.62
C LEU A 78 -12.09 -7.39 23.84
N THR A 79 -11.15 -7.36 24.78
CA THR A 79 -10.33 -6.17 25.01
C THR A 79 -9.27 -6.04 23.90
N PRO A 80 -8.79 -4.81 23.59
CA PRO A 80 -7.73 -4.60 22.61
C PRO A 80 -6.47 -5.45 22.88
N GLU A 81 -6.08 -5.63 24.15
CA GLU A 81 -4.90 -6.39 24.53
C GLU A 81 -5.05 -7.89 24.24
N ARG A 82 -6.26 -8.43 24.50
CA ARG A 82 -6.56 -9.84 24.18
C ARG A 82 -6.68 -10.06 22.69
N TYR A 83 -7.26 -9.11 21.96
CA TYR A 83 -7.27 -9.14 20.50
C TYR A 83 -5.85 -9.16 19.94
N GLU A 84 -5.01 -8.23 20.41
CA GLU A 84 -3.63 -8.14 19.97
C GLU A 84 -2.84 -9.42 20.26
N ALA A 85 -2.96 -9.97 21.46
CA ALA A 85 -2.31 -11.23 21.82
C ALA A 85 -2.70 -12.37 20.87
N ALA A 86 -3.98 -12.46 20.50
CA ALA A 86 -4.46 -13.48 19.57
C ALA A 86 -3.91 -13.26 18.14
N ILE A 87 -3.91 -12.02 17.63
CA ILE A 87 -3.33 -11.72 16.31
C ILE A 87 -1.81 -11.99 16.28
N ARG A 88 -1.11 -11.74 17.39
CA ARG A 88 0.31 -12.10 17.52
C ARG A 88 0.53 -13.61 17.40
N MET A 89 -0.33 -14.43 18.01
CA MET A 89 -0.26 -15.88 17.87
C MET A 89 -0.48 -16.36 16.42
N GLU A 90 -1.41 -15.76 15.69
CA GLU A 90 -1.64 -16.08 14.27
C GLU A 90 -0.44 -15.69 13.41
N THR A 91 0.12 -14.50 13.66
CA THR A 91 1.34 -14.02 13.01
C THR A 91 2.51 -14.96 13.28
N GLU A 92 2.69 -15.40 14.51
CA GLU A 92 3.75 -16.35 14.85
C GLU A 92 3.59 -17.68 14.12
N GLN A 93 2.40 -18.26 14.12
CA GLN A 93 2.13 -19.50 13.39
C GLN A 93 2.46 -19.36 11.90
N ALA A 94 2.06 -18.25 11.27
CA ALA A 94 2.37 -18.00 9.87
C ALA A 94 3.88 -17.87 9.62
N ILE A 95 4.62 -17.15 10.46
CA ILE A 95 6.08 -17.02 10.32
C ILE A 95 6.77 -18.37 10.49
N ARG A 96 6.40 -19.16 11.50
CA ARG A 96 6.98 -20.49 11.76
C ARG A 96 6.73 -21.44 10.59
N TRP A 97 5.51 -21.45 10.06
CA TRP A 97 5.16 -22.28 8.89
C TRP A 97 5.99 -21.88 7.67
N GLN A 98 6.11 -20.59 7.38
CA GLN A 98 6.91 -20.10 6.25
C GLN A 98 8.40 -20.47 6.39
N ASP A 99 8.93 -20.43 7.62
CA ASP A 99 10.29 -20.88 7.91
C ASP A 99 10.45 -22.39 7.67
N GLU A 100 9.49 -23.20 8.11
CA GLU A 100 9.47 -24.67 7.93
C GLU A 100 9.44 -25.08 6.46
N VAL A 101 8.61 -24.42 5.64
CA VAL A 101 8.52 -24.71 4.20
C VAL A 101 9.67 -24.11 3.39
N GLY A 102 10.55 -23.33 4.03
CA GLY A 102 11.79 -22.86 3.43
C GLY A 102 11.69 -21.63 2.53
N LEU A 103 10.69 -20.75 2.72
CA LEU A 103 10.61 -19.48 1.97
C LEU A 103 11.79 -18.54 2.28
N ASP A 104 12.23 -17.74 1.31
CA ASP A 104 13.38 -16.84 1.48
C ASP A 104 13.00 -15.48 2.07
N VAL A 105 11.88 -14.91 1.64
CA VAL A 105 11.33 -13.63 2.13
C VAL A 105 9.91 -13.87 2.62
N LEU A 106 9.66 -13.56 3.89
CA LEU A 106 8.42 -13.88 4.58
C LEU A 106 7.47 -12.68 4.63
N VAL A 107 6.21 -12.95 4.96
CA VAL A 107 5.16 -11.97 5.22
C VAL A 107 4.46 -12.28 6.55
N HIS A 108 3.84 -11.30 7.19
CA HIS A 108 3.21 -11.51 8.50
C HIS A 108 1.77 -12.03 8.42
N GLY A 109 1.16 -12.05 7.23
CA GLY A 109 -0.16 -12.64 6.99
C GLY A 109 -1.35 -11.72 7.17
N GLU A 110 -1.15 -10.46 7.57
CA GLU A 110 -2.17 -9.40 7.57
C GLU A 110 -3.45 -9.74 8.36
N PHE A 111 -3.33 -10.52 9.44
CA PHE A 111 -4.46 -10.96 10.26
C PHE A 111 -5.17 -9.81 10.99
N GLU A 112 -4.46 -8.72 11.27
CA GLU A 112 -5.00 -7.47 11.82
C GLU A 112 -5.91 -6.72 10.83
N ARG A 113 -5.78 -7.02 9.52
CA ARG A 113 -6.47 -6.29 8.46
C ARG A 113 -7.72 -7.03 8.02
N ASN A 114 -8.79 -6.27 7.82
CA ASN A 114 -10.01 -6.77 7.22
C ASN A 114 -10.05 -6.48 5.71
N ASP A 115 -9.56 -5.31 5.33
CA ASP A 115 -9.56 -4.79 3.98
C ASP A 115 -8.35 -3.86 3.82
N MET A 116 -7.72 -3.88 2.64
CA MET A 116 -6.46 -3.18 2.40
C MET A 116 -6.62 -1.66 2.24
N VAL A 117 -7.83 -1.11 2.18
CA VAL A 117 -8.06 0.34 2.13
C VAL A 117 -8.75 0.82 3.40
N GLU A 118 -9.73 0.07 3.93
CA GLU A 118 -10.38 0.39 5.20
C GLU A 118 -9.35 0.49 6.35
N TYR A 119 -8.42 -0.47 6.43
CA TYR A 119 -7.42 -0.52 7.50
C TYR A 119 -6.51 0.72 7.55
N PHE A 120 -6.10 1.24 6.39
CA PHE A 120 -5.29 2.46 6.34
C PHE A 120 -6.14 3.70 6.58
N GLY A 121 -7.31 3.79 5.96
CA GLY A 121 -8.18 4.94 6.14
C GLY A 121 -8.59 5.14 7.60
N GLU A 122 -8.83 4.08 8.38
CA GLU A 122 -9.19 4.17 9.81
C GLU A 122 -8.09 4.83 10.65
N GLN A 123 -6.85 4.85 10.13
CA GLN A 123 -5.67 5.38 10.79
C GLN A 123 -5.17 6.69 10.16
N LEU A 124 -5.87 7.19 9.13
CA LEU A 124 -5.57 8.44 8.46
C LEU A 124 -6.62 9.50 8.82
N ALA A 125 -6.15 10.71 9.08
CA ALA A 125 -7.04 11.85 9.17
C ALA A 125 -7.57 12.21 7.77
N GLY A 126 -8.73 12.87 7.70
CA GLY A 126 -9.38 13.21 6.43
C GLY A 126 -10.27 12.10 5.85
N PHE A 127 -10.40 10.97 6.54
CA PHE A 127 -11.26 9.84 6.18
C PHE A 127 -12.47 9.69 7.12
N ALA A 128 -13.61 9.30 6.56
CA ALA A 128 -14.81 8.91 7.28
C ALA A 128 -15.30 7.53 6.82
N PHE A 129 -16.03 6.86 7.70
CA PHE A 129 -16.52 5.50 7.51
C PHE A 129 -18.03 5.45 7.75
N THR A 130 -18.72 4.68 6.91
CA THR A 130 -20.15 4.44 7.09
C THR A 130 -20.39 3.18 7.91
N GLY A 131 -21.56 3.10 8.56
CA GLY A 131 -22.03 1.84 9.18
C GLY A 131 -22.61 0.86 8.15
N ASN A 132 -23.30 1.39 7.14
CA ASN A 132 -24.10 0.60 6.18
C ASN A 132 -23.94 1.03 4.71
N GLY A 133 -22.91 1.81 4.36
CA GLY A 133 -22.67 2.29 2.99
C GLY A 133 -22.07 1.23 2.08
N TRP A 134 -22.78 0.12 1.91
CA TRP A 134 -22.38 -1.00 1.07
C TRP A 134 -22.58 -0.69 -0.41
N VAL A 135 -21.59 -1.03 -1.22
CA VAL A 135 -21.62 -0.95 -2.69
C VAL A 135 -21.32 -2.33 -3.26
N GLN A 136 -22.14 -2.81 -4.19
CA GLN A 136 -21.91 -4.08 -4.87
C GLN A 136 -20.61 -3.98 -5.71
N SER A 137 -19.70 -4.94 -5.54
CA SER A 137 -18.45 -5.03 -6.31
C SER A 137 -18.50 -6.19 -7.30
N TYR A 138 -18.78 -7.42 -6.84
CA TYR A 138 -18.83 -8.58 -7.73
C TYR A 138 -19.79 -9.65 -7.22
N GLY A 139 -20.80 -10.02 -8.02
CA GLY A 139 -21.81 -10.99 -7.61
C GLY A 139 -22.54 -10.54 -6.34
N SER A 140 -22.53 -11.35 -5.29
CA SER A 140 -23.08 -11.00 -3.97
C SER A 140 -22.06 -10.33 -3.03
N ARG A 141 -20.83 -10.05 -3.48
CA ARG A 141 -19.82 -9.37 -2.67
C ARG A 141 -20.02 -7.86 -2.73
N CYS A 142 -20.15 -7.27 -1.56
CA CYS A 142 -20.19 -5.82 -1.38
C CYS A 142 -18.91 -5.35 -0.68
N VAL A 143 -18.50 -4.14 -1.00
CA VAL A 143 -17.44 -3.39 -0.30
C VAL A 143 -18.06 -2.20 0.41
N LYS A 144 -17.33 -1.63 1.36
CA LYS A 144 -17.75 -0.43 2.10
C LYS A 144 -16.65 0.62 1.97
N PRO A 145 -16.57 1.33 0.83
CA PRO A 145 -15.50 2.26 0.54
C PRO A 145 -15.43 3.36 1.60
N PRO A 146 -14.22 3.72 2.08
CA PRO A 146 -14.04 4.91 2.91
C PRO A 146 -14.43 6.18 2.14
N ILE A 147 -14.71 7.27 2.85
CA ILE A 147 -14.99 8.58 2.27
C ILE A 147 -13.86 9.53 2.65
N ILE A 148 -13.13 10.04 1.66
CA ILE A 148 -12.15 11.10 1.87
C ILE A 148 -12.93 12.42 1.89
N TYR A 149 -13.11 13.00 3.07
CA TYR A 149 -13.84 14.27 3.20
C TYR A 149 -12.91 15.49 3.30
N GLY A 150 -11.66 15.28 3.73
CA GLY A 150 -10.77 16.34 4.19
C GLY A 150 -9.30 16.00 4.00
N ASP A 151 -8.42 16.89 4.43
CA ASP A 151 -7.00 16.80 4.10
C ASP A 151 -6.37 15.59 4.78
N VAL A 152 -5.63 14.79 4.00
CA VAL A 152 -5.10 13.51 4.44
C VAL A 152 -3.77 13.70 5.16
N GLU A 153 -3.69 13.14 6.35
CA GLU A 153 -2.52 13.18 7.21
C GLU A 153 -2.40 11.89 8.02
N ARG A 154 -1.17 11.43 8.25
CA ARG A 154 -0.90 10.26 9.12
C ARG A 154 -0.54 10.73 10.54
N PRO A 155 -1.45 10.60 11.54
CA PRO A 155 -1.19 11.04 12.91
C PRO A 155 -0.22 10.14 13.68
N ALA A 156 -0.17 8.84 13.38
CA ALA A 156 0.67 7.86 14.07
C ALA A 156 1.09 6.72 13.12
N PRO A 157 2.16 5.96 13.43
CA PRO A 157 2.52 4.76 12.69
C PRO A 157 1.38 3.75 12.64
N MET A 158 1.18 3.11 11.48
CA MET A 158 0.00 2.29 11.18
C MET A 158 0.30 0.77 11.28
N THR A 159 1.40 0.33 10.67
CA THR A 159 1.75 -1.08 10.47
C THR A 159 3.06 -1.48 11.16
N VAL A 160 3.90 -0.50 11.52
CA VAL A 160 5.24 -0.71 12.12
C VAL A 160 5.22 -1.74 13.24
N LYS A 161 4.27 -1.65 14.17
CA LYS A 161 4.16 -2.56 15.32
C LYS A 161 4.06 -4.04 14.90
N TRP A 162 3.24 -4.33 13.89
CA TRP A 162 3.01 -5.69 13.39
C TRP A 162 4.22 -6.21 12.63
N SER A 163 4.79 -5.38 11.75
CA SER A 163 5.98 -5.74 10.98
C SER A 163 7.20 -5.96 11.89
N GLN A 164 7.40 -5.13 12.92
CA GLN A 164 8.48 -5.33 13.90
C GLN A 164 8.31 -6.61 14.69
N TYR A 165 7.09 -6.91 15.16
CA TYR A 165 6.84 -8.15 15.86
C TYR A 165 7.11 -9.36 14.95
N ALA A 166 6.60 -9.34 13.72
CA ALA A 166 6.85 -10.42 12.76
C ALA A 166 8.35 -10.60 12.47
N GLN A 167 9.08 -9.52 12.23
CA GLN A 167 10.53 -9.54 12.02
C GLN A 167 11.29 -10.06 13.25
N SER A 168 10.79 -9.82 14.47
CA SER A 168 11.44 -10.32 15.70
C SER A 168 11.37 -11.84 15.89
N LEU A 169 10.48 -12.53 15.15
CA LEU A 169 10.26 -13.97 15.29
C LEU A 169 11.21 -14.83 14.45
N THR A 170 11.92 -14.22 13.49
CA THR A 170 12.77 -14.92 12.51
C THR A 170 14.02 -14.12 12.18
N ARG A 171 15.04 -14.81 11.64
CA ARG A 171 16.25 -14.17 11.08
C ARG A 171 16.11 -13.87 9.60
N LYS A 172 15.11 -14.43 8.92
CA LYS A 172 14.82 -14.12 7.52
C LYS A 172 14.21 -12.73 7.39
N LEU A 173 14.19 -12.22 6.17
CA LEU A 173 13.61 -10.92 5.86
C LEU A 173 12.09 -11.02 5.88
N VAL A 174 11.42 -10.10 6.57
CA VAL A 174 9.95 -9.97 6.55
C VAL A 174 9.55 -8.70 5.80
N LYS A 175 8.57 -8.81 4.90
CA LYS A 175 8.04 -7.65 4.18
C LYS A 175 7.21 -6.74 5.10
N GLY A 176 7.44 -5.44 5.02
CA GLY A 176 6.45 -4.43 5.40
C GLY A 176 5.38 -4.33 4.33
N MET A 177 4.11 -4.31 4.70
CA MET A 177 2.99 -4.37 3.74
C MET A 177 2.17 -3.09 3.79
N LEU A 178 2.06 -2.38 2.67
CA LEU A 178 1.33 -1.13 2.53
C LEU A 178 0.45 -1.13 1.29
N THR A 179 -0.67 -0.42 1.37
CA THR A 179 -1.46 -0.08 0.19
C THR A 179 -0.98 1.26 -0.37
N GLY A 180 -0.80 1.32 -1.68
CA GLY A 180 -0.31 2.49 -2.36
C GLY A 180 -1.34 3.64 -2.42
N PRO A 181 -0.85 4.88 -2.61
CA PRO A 181 -1.69 6.07 -2.60
C PRO A 181 -2.76 6.09 -3.68
N VAL A 182 -2.51 5.52 -4.86
CA VAL A 182 -3.50 5.49 -5.95
C VAL A 182 -4.62 4.52 -5.59
N THR A 183 -4.33 3.37 -5.01
CA THR A 183 -5.34 2.38 -4.61
C THR A 183 -6.19 2.88 -3.45
N ILE A 184 -5.58 3.47 -2.42
CA ILE A 184 -6.33 4.12 -1.32
C ILE A 184 -7.29 5.18 -1.90
N LEU A 185 -6.85 5.95 -2.90
CA LEU A 185 -7.67 6.96 -3.56
C LEU A 185 -8.80 6.34 -4.40
N GLN A 186 -8.50 5.35 -5.26
CA GLN A 186 -9.47 4.81 -6.21
C GLN A 186 -10.56 3.97 -5.53
N TRP A 187 -10.22 3.25 -4.47
CA TRP A 187 -11.18 2.44 -3.71
C TRP A 187 -11.83 3.18 -2.54
N SER A 188 -11.72 4.52 -2.54
CA SER A 188 -12.46 5.40 -1.64
C SER A 188 -13.39 6.33 -2.45
N PHE A 189 -14.45 6.82 -1.82
CA PHE A 189 -15.18 7.98 -2.32
C PHE A 189 -14.33 9.24 -2.10
N VAL A 190 -13.86 9.82 -3.20
CA VAL A 190 -12.95 10.97 -3.18
C VAL A 190 -13.74 12.27 -3.21
N ARG A 191 -13.32 13.22 -2.37
CA ARG A 191 -13.76 14.61 -2.40
C ARG A 191 -13.66 15.26 -3.79
N ASP A 192 -14.61 16.14 -4.10
CA ASP A 192 -14.78 16.81 -5.40
C ASP A 192 -14.39 18.31 -5.40
N ASP A 193 -13.78 18.81 -4.31
CA ASP A 193 -13.33 20.20 -4.16
C ASP A 193 -11.91 20.46 -4.70
N GLN A 194 -11.16 19.41 -5.04
CA GLN A 194 -9.78 19.53 -5.54
C GLN A 194 -9.43 18.44 -6.56
N PRO A 195 -8.35 18.60 -7.36
CA PRO A 195 -7.87 17.55 -8.24
C PRO A 195 -7.54 16.25 -7.49
N ARG A 196 -7.89 15.11 -8.08
CA ARG A 196 -7.56 13.77 -7.55
C ARG A 196 -6.05 13.61 -7.28
N SER A 197 -5.21 14.20 -8.12
CA SER A 197 -3.75 14.20 -7.98
C SER A 197 -3.27 14.92 -6.71
N SER A 198 -3.94 15.98 -6.27
CA SER A 198 -3.64 16.64 -5.00
C SER A 198 -3.93 15.70 -3.83
N THR A 199 -5.11 15.06 -3.82
CA THR A 199 -5.46 14.05 -2.79
C THR A 199 -4.49 12.87 -2.81
N ALA A 200 -4.10 12.39 -4.00
CA ALA A 200 -3.11 11.32 -4.15
C ALA A 200 -1.76 11.69 -3.52
N LYS A 201 -1.29 12.93 -3.70
CA LYS A 201 -0.04 13.42 -3.10
C LYS A 201 -0.13 13.51 -1.58
N GLN A 202 -1.28 13.92 -1.02
CA GLN A 202 -1.50 13.91 0.43
C GLN A 202 -1.39 12.48 0.99
N ILE A 203 -2.08 11.52 0.37
CA ILE A 203 -1.99 10.10 0.75
C ILE A 203 -0.54 9.60 0.59
N ALA A 204 0.14 9.94 -0.50
CA ALA A 204 1.53 9.54 -0.74
C ALA A 204 2.49 10.04 0.34
N LEU A 205 2.33 11.27 0.83
CA LEU A 205 3.12 11.81 1.94
C LEU A 205 2.84 11.10 3.27
N ALA A 206 1.59 10.68 3.49
CA ALA A 206 1.19 9.88 4.64
C ALA A 206 1.83 8.47 4.58
N ILE A 207 1.76 7.80 3.43
CA ILE A 207 2.40 6.50 3.20
C ILE A 207 3.92 6.62 3.24
N ARG A 208 4.52 7.70 2.73
CA ARG A 208 5.96 7.96 2.83
C ARG A 208 6.46 7.93 4.26
N ASN A 209 5.71 8.53 5.19
CA ASN A 209 6.06 8.49 6.60
C ASN A 209 6.05 7.06 7.14
N GLU A 210 5.06 6.26 6.74
CA GLU A 210 4.98 4.85 7.13
C GLU A 210 6.14 4.02 6.57
N VAL A 211 6.47 4.21 5.29
CA VAL A 211 7.62 3.59 4.63
C VAL A 211 8.92 3.91 5.39
N CYS A 212 9.14 5.19 5.70
CA CYS A 212 10.35 5.63 6.43
C CYS A 212 10.40 5.05 7.85
N ASP A 213 9.25 4.93 8.53
CA ASP A 213 9.21 4.38 9.88
C ASP A 213 9.39 2.85 9.88
N LEU A 214 8.89 2.15 8.86
CA LEU A 214 9.18 0.72 8.64
C LEU A 214 10.68 0.49 8.42
N GLU A 215 11.33 1.31 7.59
CA GLU A 215 12.78 1.22 7.38
C GLU A 215 13.57 1.47 8.68
N LYS A 216 13.24 2.54 9.42
CA LYS A 216 13.85 2.83 10.74
C LYS A 216 13.62 1.72 11.75
N ALA A 217 12.50 1.02 11.64
CA ALA A 217 12.15 -0.13 12.46
C ALA A 217 12.91 -1.41 12.08
N GLY A 218 13.78 -1.38 11.06
CA GLY A 218 14.61 -2.48 10.61
C GLY A 218 13.99 -3.32 9.49
N ILE A 219 12.87 -2.90 8.92
CA ILE A 219 12.22 -3.61 7.81
C ILE A 219 12.91 -3.24 6.51
N ARG A 220 13.57 -4.22 5.86
CA ARG A 220 14.44 -4.00 4.70
C ARG A 220 13.77 -4.24 3.35
N ILE A 221 12.60 -4.86 3.35
CA ILE A 221 11.77 -5.06 2.17
C ILE A 221 10.39 -4.49 2.48
N ILE A 222 9.94 -3.52 1.69
CA ILE A 222 8.65 -2.84 1.89
C ILE A 222 7.87 -2.96 0.60
N GLN A 223 6.72 -3.60 0.66
CA GLN A 223 5.79 -3.77 -0.45
C GLN A 223 4.69 -2.71 -0.38
N ILE A 224 4.50 -1.99 -1.48
CA ILE A 224 3.47 -0.96 -1.66
C ILE A 224 2.59 -1.39 -2.84
N ASP A 225 1.38 -1.85 -2.56
CA ASP A 225 0.53 -2.47 -3.58
C ASP A 225 -0.37 -1.46 -4.29
N GLU A 226 -0.38 -1.52 -5.62
CA GLU A 226 -1.17 -0.63 -6.48
C GLU A 226 -2.10 -1.37 -7.45
N PRO A 227 -3.00 -2.26 -6.97
CA PRO A 227 -3.91 -2.99 -7.84
C PRO A 227 -4.88 -2.08 -8.61
N ALA A 228 -5.22 -0.90 -8.09
CA ALA A 228 -6.18 0.01 -8.72
C ALA A 228 -5.55 1.01 -9.71
N ILE A 229 -4.24 0.94 -9.97
CA ILE A 229 -3.58 1.88 -10.90
C ILE A 229 -4.15 1.76 -12.32
N ARG A 230 -4.52 0.55 -12.77
CA ARG A 230 -5.17 0.37 -14.07
C ARG A 230 -6.65 0.70 -14.02
N GLU A 231 -7.34 0.30 -12.95
CA GLU A 231 -8.77 0.61 -12.75
C GLU A 231 -9.04 2.11 -12.85
N GLY A 232 -8.08 2.91 -12.38
CA GLY A 232 -8.12 4.36 -12.44
C GLY A 232 -7.90 5.01 -13.79
N LEU A 233 -7.57 4.25 -14.84
CA LEU A 233 -7.33 4.81 -16.17
C LEU A 233 -8.59 5.54 -16.67
N PRO A 234 -8.44 6.78 -17.18
CA PRO A 234 -9.53 7.44 -17.88
C PRO A 234 -10.06 6.58 -19.04
N LEU A 235 -11.35 6.68 -19.35
CA LEU A 235 -11.94 5.89 -20.44
C LEU A 235 -11.35 6.25 -21.82
N ARG A 236 -10.83 7.47 -21.97
CA ARG A 236 -10.22 7.96 -23.21
C ARG A 236 -8.70 7.87 -23.12
N LYS A 237 -8.08 7.20 -24.11
CA LYS A 237 -6.62 7.07 -24.22
C LYS A 237 -5.87 8.40 -24.22
N ALA A 238 -6.49 9.47 -24.75
CA ALA A 238 -5.89 10.81 -24.76
C ALA A 238 -5.55 11.33 -23.36
N ASP A 239 -6.32 10.92 -22.34
CA ASP A 239 -6.17 11.39 -20.96
C ASP A 239 -5.26 10.46 -20.12
N TRP A 240 -4.79 9.34 -20.70
CA TRP A 240 -4.00 8.34 -19.96
C TRP A 240 -2.66 8.88 -19.52
N LYS A 241 -1.99 9.65 -20.38
CA LYS A 241 -0.65 10.16 -20.10
C LYS A 241 -0.63 10.98 -18.83
N ASP A 242 -1.56 11.92 -18.70
CA ASP A 242 -1.65 12.80 -17.53
C ASP A 242 -1.97 12.00 -16.27
N TYR A 243 -2.91 11.03 -16.36
CA TYR A 243 -3.25 10.15 -15.26
C TYR A 243 -2.05 9.33 -14.77
N LEU A 244 -1.40 8.61 -15.69
CA LEU A 244 -0.28 7.72 -15.37
C LEU A 244 0.91 8.51 -14.83
N GLN A 245 1.13 9.74 -15.32
CA GLN A 245 2.19 10.61 -14.82
C GLN A 245 2.02 10.92 -13.32
N TRP A 246 0.86 11.42 -12.90
CA TRP A 246 0.65 11.75 -11.49
C TRP A 246 0.50 10.51 -10.62
N ALA A 247 -0.06 9.42 -11.15
CA ALA A 247 -0.21 8.15 -10.42
C ALA A 247 1.16 7.55 -10.08
N ALA A 248 2.06 7.48 -11.07
CA ALA A 248 3.44 7.02 -10.85
C ALA A 248 4.23 7.99 -9.96
N GLU A 249 4.03 9.31 -10.10
CA GLU A 249 4.63 10.30 -9.21
C GLU A 249 4.18 10.12 -7.75
N ALA A 250 2.89 9.88 -7.50
CA ALA A 250 2.36 9.63 -6.16
C ALA A 250 2.96 8.36 -5.54
N PHE A 251 3.07 7.27 -6.32
CA PHE A 251 3.76 6.06 -5.87
C PHE A 251 5.22 6.35 -5.50
N ARG A 252 5.97 7.01 -6.39
CA ARG A 252 7.38 7.36 -6.13
C ARG A 252 7.52 8.28 -4.92
N LEU A 253 6.61 9.23 -4.72
CA LEU A 253 6.61 10.09 -3.54
C LEU A 253 6.45 9.29 -2.24
N ALA A 254 5.64 8.23 -2.24
CA ALA A 254 5.54 7.30 -1.11
C ALA A 254 6.80 6.45 -0.93
N ALA A 255 7.38 5.95 -2.03
CA ALA A 255 8.45 4.95 -2.02
C ALA A 255 9.88 5.50 -1.86
N CYS A 256 10.18 6.70 -2.37
CA CYS A 256 11.56 7.19 -2.53
C CYS A 256 12.20 7.73 -1.24
N GLY A 257 11.58 7.53 -0.07
CA GLY A 257 12.13 7.96 1.22
C GLY A 257 13.21 7.05 1.80
N VAL A 258 13.45 5.91 1.17
CA VAL A 258 14.31 4.82 1.69
C VAL A 258 15.74 4.87 1.15
N ALA A 259 16.67 4.27 1.90
CA ALA A 259 18.03 4.04 1.49
C ALA A 259 18.13 3.07 0.29
N ASP A 260 19.28 3.04 -0.38
CA ASP A 260 19.48 2.18 -1.56
C ASP A 260 19.41 0.68 -1.21
N GLU A 261 19.81 0.32 0.02
CA GLU A 261 19.84 -1.05 0.53
C GLU A 261 18.44 -1.59 0.91
N THR A 262 17.42 -0.74 0.93
CA THR A 262 16.02 -1.13 1.16
C THR A 262 15.35 -1.38 -0.18
N GLN A 263 14.66 -2.53 -0.27
CA GLN A 263 13.89 -2.88 -1.46
C GLN A 263 12.45 -2.39 -1.36
N ILE A 264 11.99 -1.71 -2.41
CA ILE A 264 10.60 -1.41 -2.64
C ILE A 264 10.02 -2.48 -3.57
N HIS A 265 9.01 -3.19 -3.08
CA HIS A 265 8.23 -4.16 -3.86
C HIS A 265 6.89 -3.54 -4.24
N THR A 266 6.29 -3.99 -5.32
CA THR A 266 4.89 -3.69 -5.62
C THR A 266 4.19 -4.91 -6.22
N HIS A 267 2.94 -5.14 -5.82
CA HIS A 267 2.07 -6.13 -6.43
C HIS A 267 0.97 -5.49 -7.26
N MET A 268 0.68 -6.11 -8.41
CA MET A 268 -0.42 -5.73 -9.29
C MET A 268 -1.20 -6.97 -9.75
N CYS A 269 -2.47 -7.06 -9.34
CA CYS A 269 -3.27 -8.28 -9.43
C CYS A 269 -3.98 -8.51 -10.77
N TYR A 270 -4.46 -7.46 -11.47
CA TYR A 270 -5.53 -7.63 -12.49
C TYR A 270 -5.36 -6.72 -13.71
N SER A 271 -4.33 -6.92 -14.53
CA SER A 271 -4.15 -6.09 -15.73
C SER A 271 -3.53 -6.84 -16.88
N VAL A 272 -4.05 -6.57 -18.07
CA VAL A 272 -3.28 -6.76 -19.30
C VAL A 272 -2.27 -5.61 -19.37
N PHE A 273 -1.07 -5.79 -18.83
CA PHE A 273 -0.11 -4.69 -18.57
C PHE A 273 0.53 -4.06 -19.81
N ASN A 274 0.34 -4.66 -20.99
CA ASN A 274 0.99 -4.23 -22.23
C ASN A 274 0.78 -2.73 -22.52
N ASP A 275 -0.38 -2.17 -22.19
CA ASP A 275 -0.66 -0.76 -22.48
C ASP A 275 -0.09 0.24 -21.46
N ILE A 276 0.41 -0.21 -20.30
CA ILE A 276 0.88 0.65 -19.20
C ILE A 276 2.29 0.31 -18.70
N ILE A 277 3.01 -0.56 -19.40
CA ILE A 277 4.30 -1.09 -18.95
C ILE A 277 5.35 0.01 -18.71
N GLU A 278 5.39 1.03 -19.56
CA GLU A 278 6.30 2.17 -19.39
C GLU A 278 6.04 2.93 -18.08
N SER A 279 4.77 3.08 -17.71
CA SER A 279 4.36 3.76 -16.47
C SER A 279 4.66 2.91 -15.24
N VAL A 280 4.50 1.58 -15.34
CA VAL A 280 4.88 0.63 -14.30
C VAL A 280 6.40 0.64 -14.09
N ALA A 281 7.19 0.64 -15.17
CA ALA A 281 8.64 0.82 -15.08
C ALA A 281 9.00 2.18 -14.47
N GLY A 282 8.26 3.23 -14.83
CA GLY A 282 8.38 4.57 -14.27
C GLY A 282 8.09 4.65 -12.76
N MET A 283 7.50 3.64 -12.12
CA MET A 283 7.35 3.59 -10.67
C MET A 283 8.68 3.34 -9.94
N ASP A 284 9.72 2.85 -10.65
CA ASP A 284 11.06 2.57 -10.12
C ASP A 284 11.06 1.66 -8.87
N ALA A 285 10.13 0.69 -8.83
CA ALA A 285 10.12 -0.37 -7.82
C ALA A 285 11.26 -1.36 -8.09
N ASP A 286 11.88 -1.86 -7.03
CA ASP A 286 13.03 -2.78 -7.13
C ASP A 286 12.59 -4.21 -7.51
N VAL A 287 11.39 -4.63 -7.08
CA VAL A 287 10.78 -5.92 -7.43
C VAL A 287 9.29 -5.74 -7.71
N ILE A 288 8.82 -6.33 -8.81
CA ILE A 288 7.42 -6.28 -9.21
C ILE A 288 6.87 -7.71 -9.23
N THR A 289 5.72 -7.91 -8.60
CA THR A 289 4.99 -9.19 -8.66
C THR A 289 3.70 -9.00 -9.44
N ILE A 290 3.45 -9.90 -10.40
CA ILE A 290 2.36 -9.78 -11.37
C ILE A 290 1.59 -11.09 -11.43
N GLU A 291 0.27 -11.04 -11.56
CA GLU A 291 -0.54 -12.24 -11.84
C GLU A 291 -0.33 -12.71 -13.29
N THR A 292 0.30 -13.88 -13.49
CA THR A 292 0.54 -14.45 -14.82
C THR A 292 0.02 -15.88 -15.01
N SER A 293 -0.32 -16.59 -13.93
CA SER A 293 -0.67 -18.02 -13.97
C SER A 293 -1.92 -18.33 -14.79
N ARG A 294 -2.85 -17.38 -14.89
CA ARG A 294 -4.08 -17.50 -15.71
C ARG A 294 -3.95 -16.92 -17.11
N SER A 295 -2.87 -16.19 -17.39
CA SER A 295 -2.67 -15.38 -18.60
C SER A 295 -1.65 -16.00 -19.58
N GLN A 296 -1.33 -17.29 -19.40
CA GLN A 296 -0.40 -18.06 -20.25
C GLN A 296 0.94 -17.38 -20.56
N MET A 297 1.48 -16.59 -19.62
CA MET A 297 2.74 -15.84 -19.81
C MET A 297 2.74 -14.79 -20.94
N GLU A 298 1.61 -14.48 -21.59
CA GLU A 298 1.52 -13.45 -22.66
C GLU A 298 2.05 -12.08 -22.20
N LEU A 299 1.96 -11.81 -20.90
CA LEU A 299 2.46 -10.60 -20.25
C LEU A 299 4.00 -10.48 -20.30
N LEU A 300 4.74 -11.57 -20.46
CA LEU A 300 6.21 -11.55 -20.49
C LEU A 300 6.76 -11.00 -21.81
N ASP A 301 6.00 -11.05 -22.91
CA ASP A 301 6.42 -10.50 -24.21
C ASP A 301 6.61 -8.98 -24.16
N ALA A 302 5.81 -8.29 -23.34
CA ALA A 302 5.97 -6.87 -23.09
C ALA A 302 7.29 -6.56 -22.39
N PHE A 303 7.72 -7.40 -21.43
CA PHE A 303 9.01 -7.25 -20.76
C PHE A 303 10.20 -7.56 -21.66
N ALA A 304 10.07 -8.55 -22.55
CA ALA A 304 11.13 -8.89 -23.50
C ALA A 304 11.35 -7.77 -24.56
N SER A 305 10.29 -7.05 -24.90
CA SER A 305 10.32 -5.96 -25.88
C SER A 305 10.72 -4.61 -25.26
N PHE A 306 10.57 -4.46 -23.95
CA PHE A 306 10.93 -3.27 -23.19
C PHE A 306 12.46 -3.21 -23.01
N ARG A 307 13.09 -2.11 -23.44
CA ARG A 307 14.54 -1.87 -23.35
C ARG A 307 14.83 -0.68 -22.46
#